data_AF-A0AA39TY12-F1
#
_entry.id   AF-A0AA39TY12-F1
#
_cell.length_a   1.000
_cell.length_b   1.000
_cell.length_c   1.000
_cell.angle_alpha   90.00
_cell.angle_beta   90.00
_cell.angle_gamma   90.00
#
_symmetry.space_group_name_H-M   'P 1'
#
loop_
_entity.id
_entity.type
_entity.pdbx_description
1 polymer ?
#
loop_
_entity_poly.entity_id
_entity_poly.type
_entity_poly.pdbx_seq_one_letter_code
_entity_poly.pdbx_strand_id
1 'polypeptide(L)' 'MAFIGVGMDEVSTCEITVKEGQRVKKGDEIGMFHFGGSSHCLMFRKGVKVDMFPQVGGSANVPVRSQVCVVRS' A
#
# COMPACT_ATOMS: atom_id res chain seq x y z
N MET A 1 1.51 -3.60 -10.99
CA MET A 1 1.44 -3.75 -9.52
C MET A 1 -0.03 -3.67 -9.15
N ALA A 2 -0.46 -4.48 -8.19
CA ALA A 2 -1.81 -4.40 -7.63
C ALA A 2 -1.71 -4.04 -6.15
N PHE A 3 -2.55 -3.11 -5.71
CA PHE A 3 -2.75 -2.78 -4.30
C PHE A 3 -4.01 -3.51 -3.81
N ILE A 4 -3.92 -4.15 -2.64
CA ILE A 4 -5.03 -4.81 -1.98
C ILE A 4 -5.14 -4.19 -0.59
N GLY A 5 -6.25 -3.48 -0.33
CA GLY A 5 -6.60 -3.04 1.02
C GLY A 5 -7.24 -4.19 1.81
N VAL A 6 -6.86 -4.36 3.08
CA VAL A 6 -7.33 -5.44 3.95
C VAL A 6 -7.86 -4.84 5.24
N GLY A 7 -9.17 -4.96 5.49
CA GLY A 7 -9.76 -4.72 6.81
C GLY A 7 -9.42 -5.86 7.76
N MET A 8 -9.15 -5.57 9.04
CA MET A 8 -8.74 -6.56 10.03
C MET A 8 -9.75 -6.77 11.18
N ASP A 9 -10.53 -5.76 11.58
CA ASP A 9 -11.48 -5.82 12.71
C ASP A 9 -12.86 -5.25 12.34
N GLU A 10 -13.87 -5.42 13.22
CA GLU A 10 -15.29 -5.11 12.96
C GLU A 10 -15.55 -3.66 12.52
N VAL A 11 -14.74 -2.70 12.96
CA VAL A 11 -14.87 -1.28 12.60
C VAL A 11 -13.99 -0.86 11.41
N SER A 12 -13.11 -1.75 10.94
CA SER A 12 -12.16 -1.44 9.88
C SER A 12 -12.79 -1.46 8.50
N THR A 13 -12.78 -0.30 7.83
CA THR A 13 -13.27 -0.18 6.45
C THR A 13 -12.18 0.34 5.54
N CYS A 14 -12.08 -0.26 4.35
CA CYS A 14 -11.25 0.26 3.26
C CYS A 14 -12.15 1.05 2.32
N GLU A 15 -11.89 2.34 2.15
CA GLU A 15 -12.57 3.16 1.16
C GLU A 15 -11.67 3.30 -0.06
N ILE A 16 -12.17 2.88 -1.23
CA ILE A 16 -11.50 3.05 -2.52
C ILE A 16 -12.18 4.20 -3.26
N THR A 17 -11.43 5.28 -3.51
CA THR A 17 -11.98 6.50 -4.13
C THR A 17 -11.71 6.57 -5.64
N VAL A 18 -10.82 5.72 -6.15
CA VAL A 18 -10.53 5.61 -7.58
C VAL A 18 -11.60 4.83 -8.33
N LYS A 19 -11.79 5.15 -9.60
CA LYS A 19 -12.73 4.47 -10.50
C LYS A 19 -12.02 3.73 -11.62
N GLU A 20 -12.70 2.72 -12.18
CA GLU A 20 -12.20 2.02 -13.36
C GLU A 20 -11.91 3.01 -14.50
N GLY A 21 -10.77 2.83 -15.18
CA GLY A 21 -10.30 3.72 -16.23
C GLY A 21 -9.59 5.00 -15.75
N GLN A 22 -9.62 5.32 -14.46
CA GLN A 22 -8.90 6.46 -13.90
C GLN A 22 -7.39 6.25 -13.98
N ARG A 23 -6.67 7.21 -14.57
CA ARG A 23 -5.21 7.26 -14.53
C ARG A 23 -4.76 7.95 -13.25
N VAL A 24 -3.86 7.32 -12.51
CA VAL A 24 -3.23 7.85 -11.29
C VAL A 24 -1.74 8.10 -11.53
N LYS A 25 -1.20 9.12 -10.86
CA LYS A 25 0.23 9.44 -10.82
C LYS A 25 0.80 9.08 -9.45
N LYS A 26 2.14 9.00 -9.38
CA LYS A 26 2.83 8.74 -8.11
C LYS A 26 2.50 9.85 -7.11
N GLY A 27 1.96 9.45 -5.96
CA GLY A 27 1.59 10.37 -4.88
C GLY A 27 0.13 10.81 -4.89
N ASP A 28 -0.66 10.40 -5.88
CA ASP A 28 -2.11 10.60 -5.88
C ASP A 28 -2.76 9.71 -4.82
N GLU A 29 -3.79 10.23 -4.17
CA GLU A 29 -4.63 9.47 -3.25
C GLU A 29 -5.50 8.48 -4.02
N ILE A 30 -5.61 7.25 -3.51
CA ILE A 30 -6.41 6.17 -4.13
C ILE A 30 -7.55 5.66 -3.24
N GLY A 31 -7.62 6.18 -2.02
CA GLY A 31 -8.48 5.67 -0.96
C GLY A 31 -7.91 5.93 0.43
N MET A 32 -8.60 5.42 1.43
CA MET A 32 -8.16 5.48 2.83
C MET A 32 -8.64 4.27 3.63
N PHE A 33 -8.01 4.07 4.78
CA PHE A 33 -8.50 3.17 5.81
C PHE A 33 -9.20 3.98 6.90
N HIS A 34 -10.32 3.45 7.38
CA HIS A 34 -11.04 3.96 8.55
C HIS A 34 -10.51 3.30 9.84
N PHE A 35 -10.98 3.81 10.99
CA PHE A 35 -10.58 3.33 12.33
C PHE A 35 -10.83 1.83 12.51
N GLY A 36 -10.06 1.15 13.39
CA GLY A 36 -10.26 -0.28 13.67
C GLY A 36 -9.17 -1.22 13.15
N GLY A 37 -8.03 -0.68 12.70
CA GLY A 37 -6.91 -1.51 12.26
C GLY A 37 -7.09 -2.03 10.83
N SER A 38 -6.09 -1.80 10.01
CA SER A 38 -6.12 -2.16 8.59
C SER A 38 -4.73 -2.51 8.13
N SER A 39 -4.67 -3.25 7.03
CA SER A 39 -3.43 -3.65 6.40
C SER A 39 -3.55 -3.53 4.89
N HIS A 40 -2.45 -3.78 4.20
CA HIS A 40 -2.42 -3.80 2.75
C HIS A 40 -1.40 -4.80 2.23
N CYS A 41 -1.61 -5.25 0.99
CA CYS A 41 -0.65 -6.04 0.25
C CYS A 41 -0.34 -5.36 -1.09
N LEU A 42 0.94 -5.31 -1.44
CA LEU A 42 1.41 -4.90 -2.76
C LEU A 42 1.86 -6.13 -3.54
N MET A 43 1.20 -6.42 -4.64
CA MET A 43 1.57 -7.51 -5.53
C MET A 43 2.29 -6.99 -6.77
N PHE A 44 3.43 -7.60 -7.06
CA PHE A 44 4.23 -7.31 -8.25
C PHE A 44 4.16 -8.47 -9.23
N ARG A 45 4.25 -8.15 -10.53
CA ARG A 45 4.26 -9.17 -11.59
C ARG A 45 5.52 -10.03 -11.42
N LYS A 46 5.40 -11.34 -11.68
CA LYS A 46 6.55 -12.27 -11.71
C LYS A 46 7.69 -11.68 -12.56
N GLY A 47 8.90 -11.70 -12.01
CA GLY A 47 10.11 -11.18 -12.65
C GLY A 47 10.43 -9.70 -12.37
N VAL A 48 9.51 -8.95 -11.77
CA VAL A 48 9.81 -7.59 -11.29
C VAL A 48 10.75 -7.69 -10.08
N LYS A 49 11.94 -7.10 -10.20
CA LYS A 49 12.92 -7.02 -9.10
C LYS A 49 12.58 -5.82 -8.22
N VAL A 50 12.29 -6.09 -6.95
CA VAL A 50 11.95 -5.09 -5.93
C VAL A 50 12.88 -5.25 -4.73
N ASP A 51 13.54 -4.17 -4.33
CA ASP A 51 14.49 -4.12 -3.23
C ASP A 51 14.17 -2.94 -2.29
N MET A 52 14.99 -2.76 -1.24
CA MET A 52 14.95 -1.59 -0.34
C MET A 52 13.63 -1.45 0.44
N PHE A 53 13.07 -2.58 0.90
CA PHE A 53 11.93 -2.60 1.81
C PHE A 53 12.33 -2.11 3.22
N PRO A 54 11.39 -1.54 3.99
CA PRO A 54 11.56 -1.37 5.43
C PRO A 54 11.92 -2.70 6.11
N GLN A 55 12.71 -2.61 7.18
CA GLN A 55 13.08 -3.78 7.98
C GLN A 55 11.85 -4.38 8.66
N VAL A 56 11.62 -5.68 8.44
CA VAL A 56 10.57 -6.43 9.14
C VAL A 56 10.92 -6.51 10.63
N GLY A 57 9.96 -6.18 11.49
CA GLY A 57 10.15 -6.20 12.95
C GLY A 57 11.05 -5.08 13.49
N GLY A 58 11.22 -3.98 12.74
CA GLY A 58 11.92 -2.79 13.22
C GLY A 58 11.28 -2.19 14.48
N SER A 59 12.08 -1.50 15.28
CA SER A 59 11.64 -0.87 16.55
C SER A 59 10.97 0.50 16.36
N ALA A 60 10.88 1.00 15.14
CA ALA A 60 10.36 2.32 14.81
C ALA A 60 9.28 2.25 13.73
N ASN A 61 8.32 3.17 13.81
CA ASN A 61 7.27 3.29 12.81
C ASN A 61 7.82 3.80 11.48
N VAL A 62 7.26 3.28 10.37
CA VAL A 62 7.53 3.78 9.01
C VAL A 62 6.65 5.02 8.76
N PRO A 63 7.22 6.19 8.42
CA PRO A 63 6.41 7.39 8.19
C PRO A 63 5.45 7.25 7.01
N VAL A 64 4.28 7.86 7.13
CA VAL A 64 3.32 7.92 6.02
C VAL A 64 3.95 8.63 4.82
N ARG A 65 3.73 8.11 3.60
CA ARG A 65 4.34 8.57 2.33
C ARG A 65 5.87 8.39 2.24
N SER A 66 6.51 7.64 3.14
CA SER A 66 7.91 7.25 2.94
C SER A 66 8.06 6.23 1.80
N GLN A 67 9.31 5.98 1.41
CA GLN A 67 9.62 4.91 0.47
C GLN A 67 9.17 3.54 1.03
N VAL A 68 8.46 2.77 0.23
CA VAL A 68 8.07 1.39 0.55
C VAL A 68 9.03 0.37 -0.06
N CYS A 69 9.46 0.58 -1.31
CA CYS A 69 10.48 -0.23 -1.98
C CYS A 69 10.94 0.49 -3.28
N VAL A 70 11.93 -0.08 -3.95
CA VAL A 70 12.45 0.39 -5.24
C VAL A 70 12.37 -0.75 -6.26
N VAL A 71 11.80 -0.47 -7.43
CA VAL A 71 11.85 -1.37 -8.59
C VAL A 71 13.15 -1.13 -9.35
N ARG A 72 13.93 -2.19 -9.62
CA ARG A 72 15.11 -2.10 -10.48
C ARG A 72 14.74 -2.38 -11.93
N SER A 73 15.28 -1.56 -12.84
CA SER A 73 15.25 -1.76 -14.30
C SER A 73 16.23 -2.84 -14.73
#